data_AF-A0A6M3LDF1-F1
#
_entry.id   AF-A0A6M3LDF1-F1
#
_cell.length_a   1.000
_cell.length_b   1.000
_cell.length_c   1.000
_cell.angle_alpha   90.00
_cell.angle_beta   90.00
_cell.angle_gamma   90.00
#
_symmetry.space_group_name_H-M   'P 1'
#
loop_
_entity.id
_entity.type
_entity.pdbx_description
1 polymer ?
#
loop_
_entity_poly.entity_id
_entity_poly.type
_entity_poly.pdbx_seq_one_letter_code
_entity_poly.pdbx_strand_id
1 'polypeptide(L)' 'MNTKIQIDHESYQRKCKLMTNEELRYTIKDARLAIKAMPNNPKAEYYQDEVHYCAMELRRRGF' A
#
# COMPACT_ATOMS: atom_id res chain seq x y z
N MET A 1 17.62 -17.09 -5.05
CA MET A 1 17.63 -15.67 -4.67
C MET A 1 16.21 -15.29 -4.28
N ASN A 2 15.98 -14.85 -3.04
CA ASN A 2 14.67 -14.40 -2.58
C ASN A 2 14.62 -12.87 -2.72
N THR A 3 14.22 -12.38 -3.89
CA THR A 3 14.21 -10.95 -4.25
C THR A 3 12.93 -10.26 -3.80
N LYS A 4 12.55 -10.40 -2.52
CA LYS A 4 11.40 -9.67 -1.98
C LYS A 4 11.70 -8.18 -1.98
N ILE A 5 10.80 -7.40 -2.57
CA ILE A 5 10.89 -5.94 -2.60
C ILE A 5 10.12 -5.43 -1.39
N GLN A 6 10.81 -4.67 -0.54
CA GLN A 6 10.25 -4.05 0.66
C GLN A 6 9.99 -2.57 0.43
N ILE A 7 9.03 -2.03 1.17
CA ILE A 7 8.69 -0.61 1.13
C ILE A 7 9.65 0.18 2.03
N ASP A 8 9.97 1.42 1.65
CA ASP A 8 10.50 2.39 2.61
C ASP A 8 9.32 2.91 3.44
N HIS A 9 9.15 2.32 4.62
CA HIS A 9 8.01 2.58 5.49
C HIS A 9 7.86 4.06 5.86
N GLU A 10 8.96 4.74 6.18
CA GLU A 10 8.91 6.13 6.62
C GLU A 10 8.55 7.05 5.46
N SER A 11 9.24 6.90 4.33
CA SER A 11 8.98 7.71 3.14
C SER A 11 7.57 7.48 2.59
N TYR A 12 7.07 6.25 2.61
CA TYR A 12 5.74 5.92 2.12
C TYR A 12 4.62 6.46 3.02
N GLN A 13 4.78 6.40 4.34
CA GLN A 13 3.84 7.05 5.26
C GLN A 13 3.79 8.57 5.06
N ARG A 14 4.94 9.22 4.81
CA ARG A 14 4.97 10.66 4.46
C ARG A 14 4.22 10.92 3.14
N LYS A 15 4.41 10.07 2.12
CA LYS A 15 3.65 10.14 0.86
C LYS A 15 2.15 10.01 1.09
N CYS A 16 1.69 9.07 1.91
CA CYS A 16 0.27 8.87 2.20
C CYS A 16 -0.40 10.14 2.74
N LYS A 17 0.30 10.92 3.57
CA LYS A 17 -0.21 12.20 4.10
C LYS A 17 -0.49 13.25 3.01
N LEU A 18 0.17 13.14 1.86
CA LEU A 18 0.03 14.05 0.72
C LEU A 18 -1.02 13.59 -0.30
N MET A 19 -1.43 12.33 -0.24
CA MET A 19 -2.45 11.77 -1.14
C MET A 19 -3.85 12.23 -0.73
N THR A 20 -4.75 12.40 -1.69
CA THR A 20 -6.19 12.59 -1.48
C THR A 20 -6.85 11.30 -0.98
N ASN A 21 -8.07 11.40 -0.44
CA ASN A 21 -8.81 10.21 0.02
C ASN A 21 -9.14 9.25 -1.14
N GLU A 22 -9.37 9.79 -2.33
CA GLU A 22 -9.64 9.00 -3.54
C GLU A 22 -8.41 8.23 -3.99
N GLU A 23 -7.23 8.88 -4.00
CA GLU A 23 -5.96 8.22 -4.31
C GLU A 23 -5.66 7.11 -3.30
N LEU A 24 -5.85 7.35 -1.99
CA LEU A 24 -5.66 6.32 -0.96
C LEU A 24 -6.58 5.11 -1.20
N ARG A 25 -7.86 5.34 -1.52
CA ARG A 25 -8.81 4.26 -1.82
C ARG A 25 -8.46 3.53 -3.11
N TYR A 26 -8.03 4.25 -4.13
CA TYR A 26 -7.59 3.69 -5.41
C TYR A 26 -6.37 2.79 -5.21
N THR A 27 -5.33 3.27 -4.53
CA THR A 27 -4.12 2.51 -4.23
C THR A 27 -4.42 1.24 -3.44
N ILE A 28 -5.29 1.30 -2.42
CA ILE A 28 -5.72 0.10 -1.67
C ILE A 28 -6.37 -0.92 -2.60
N LYS A 29 -7.28 -0.46 -3.48
CA LYS A 29 -7.97 -1.35 -4.42
C LYS A 29 -6.99 -1.99 -5.39
N ASP A 30 -6.09 -1.20 -5.97
CA ASP A 30 -5.11 -1.66 -6.95
C ASP A 30 -4.13 -2.68 -6.33
N ALA A 31 -3.54 -2.36 -5.18
CA ALA A 31 -2.64 -3.26 -4.46
C ALA A 31 -3.31 -4.59 -4.08
N ARG A 32 -4.57 -4.57 -3.65
CA ARG A 32 -5.35 -5.80 -3.38
C ARG A 32 -5.57 -6.64 -4.64
N LEU A 33 -5.86 -6.00 -5.77
CA LEU A 33 -6.02 -6.69 -7.05
C LEU A 33 -4.70 -7.30 -7.52
N ALA A 34 -3.58 -6.59 -7.36
CA ALA A 34 -2.25 -7.11 -7.68
C ALA A 34 -1.88 -8.34 -6.85
N ILE A 35 -2.10 -8.29 -5.52
CA ILE A 35 -1.89 -9.44 -4.63
C ILE A 35 -2.79 -10.61 -5.03
N LYS A 36 -4.06 -10.36 -5.34
CA LYS A 36 -5.00 -11.42 -5.74
C LYS A 36 -4.60 -12.06 -7.08
N ALA A 37 -4.13 -11.26 -8.03
CA ALA A 37 -3.74 -11.73 -9.36
C ALA A 37 -2.47 -12.58 -9.32
N MET A 38 -1.49 -12.20 -8.49
CA MET A 38 -0.24 -12.94 -8.33
C MET A 38 0.23 -12.91 -6.85
N PRO A 39 -0.30 -13.82 -6.00
CA PRO A 39 0.01 -13.82 -4.56
C PRO A 39 1.49 -14.02 -4.24
N ASN A 40 2.21 -14.76 -5.10
CA ASN A 40 3.63 -15.05 -4.92
C ASN A 40 4.54 -14.03 -5.62
N ASN A 41 4.01 -12.86 -6.00
CA ASN A 41 4.81 -11.79 -6.59
C ASN A 41 5.89 -11.35 -5.59
N PRO A 42 7.14 -11.09 -6.02
CA PRO A 42 8.18 -10.54 -5.15
C PRO A 42 7.82 -9.19 -4.47
N LYS A 43 6.83 -8.47 -5.01
CA LYS A 43 6.24 -7.24 -4.43
C LYS A 43 4.99 -7.48 -3.58
N ALA A 44 4.57 -8.72 -3.35
CA ALA A 44 3.34 -8.99 -2.60
C ALA A 44 3.37 -8.36 -1.19
N GLU A 45 4.52 -8.41 -0.50
CA GLU A 45 4.72 -7.75 0.80
C GLU A 45 4.68 -6.22 0.67
N TYR A 46 5.33 -5.65 -0.35
CA TYR A 46 5.22 -4.21 -0.66
C TYR A 46 3.76 -3.76 -0.80
N TYR A 47 2.97 -4.51 -1.58
CA TYR A 47 1.55 -4.20 -1.78
C TYR A 47 0.74 -4.36 -0.49
N GLN A 48 1.09 -5.29 0.39
CA GLN A 48 0.45 -5.43 1.70
C GLN A 48 0.72 -4.21 2.57
N ASP A 49 1.96 -3.70 2.57
CA ASP A 49 2.31 -2.48 3.28
C ASP A 49 1.63 -1.24 2.69
N GLU A 50 1.50 -1.13 1.36
CA GLU A 50 0.74 -0.04 0.73
C GLU A 50 -0.71 -0.04 1.22
N VAL A 51 -1.37 -1.21 1.24
CA VAL A 51 -2.74 -1.35 1.76
C VAL A 51 -2.81 -0.91 3.22
N HIS A 52 -1.84 -1.33 4.03
CA HIS A 52 -1.80 -1.00 5.45
C HIS A 52 -1.67 0.51 5.68
N TYR A 53 -0.69 1.17 5.04
CA TYR A 53 -0.45 2.59 5.27
C TYR A 53 -1.53 3.49 4.68
N CYS A 54 -2.06 3.15 3.51
CA CYS A 54 -3.18 3.92 2.97
C CYS A 54 -4.43 3.79 3.85
N ALA A 55 -4.72 2.59 4.38
CA ALA A 55 -5.84 2.38 5.29
C ALA A 55 -5.64 3.09 6.63
N MET A 56 -4.43 3.07 7.17
CA MET A 56 -4.05 3.80 8.38
C MET A 56 -4.29 5.30 8.22
N GLU A 57 -3.88 5.87 7.09
CA GLU A 57 -4.06 7.29 6.81
C GLU A 57 -5.55 7.66 6.61
N LEU A 58 -6.34 6.83 5.94
CA LEU A 58 -7.79 7.02 5.84
C LEU A 58 -8.45 7.02 7.23
N ARG A 59 -8.08 6.05 8.08
CA ARG A 59 -8.58 5.96 9.45
C ARG A 59 -8.21 7.20 10.26
N ARG A 60 -6.97 7.70 10.11
CA ARG A 60 -6.51 8.95 10.75
C ARG A 60 -7.35 10.16 10.33
N ARG A 61 -7.83 10.17 9.09
CA ARG A 61 -8.71 11.22 8.53
C ARG A 61 -10.19 11.06 8.87
N GLY A 62 -10.57 9.98 9.56
CA GLY A 62 -11.95 9.70 9.96
C GLY A 62 -12.79 8.95 8.91
N PHE A 63 -12.15 8.20 8.01
CA PHE A 63 -12.82 7.39 6.97
C PHE A 63 -12.70 5.87 7.19
#